data_AF-A0A355QEI6-F1
#
_entry.id   AF-A0A355QEI6-F1
#
_cell.length_a   1.000
_cell.length_b   1.000
_cell.length_c   1.000
_cell.angle_alpha   90.00
_cell.angle_beta   90.00
_cell.angle_gamma   90.00
#
_symmetry.space_group_name_H-M   'P 1'
#
loop_
_entity.id
_entity.type
_entity.pdbx_description
1 polymer ?
#
loop_
_entity_poly.entity_id
_entity_poly.type
_entity_poly.pdbx_seq_one_letter_code
_entity_poly.pdbx_strand_id
1 'polypeptide(L)'
;MRQAFGPEWIATLTAGIGRNIVEPSDRGHFWDRDADGRTTFYDSQSWLHTREYRDFAFCSDVAEIAGRPMEIEAVNFFFDAVFARSAGMQFRTPLHQDEPYWSVEGFDVCSAWMPLVPVERASALEFVAGLHRWTQKFRQENFGALAGDGRDRVEFDDGTMSFPDIEGKRGRLRDPRMGHGAR
;
A
#
# COMPACT_ATOMS: atom_id res chain seq x y z
N MET A 1 -6.06 6.05 13.74
CA MET A 1 -6.66 5.18 14.78
C MET A 1 -5.54 4.41 15.47
N ARG A 2 -5.71 3.95 16.71
CA ARG A 2 -4.73 3.09 17.41
C ARG A 2 -5.43 1.83 17.86
N GLN A 3 -4.76 0.67 17.73
CA GLN A 3 -5.30 -0.63 18.17
C GLN A 3 -6.70 -0.92 17.60
N ALA A 4 -6.89 -0.66 16.30
CA ALA A 4 -8.19 -0.81 15.64
C ALA A 4 -8.63 -2.29 15.51
N PHE A 5 -7.68 -3.22 15.53
CA PHE A 5 -7.93 -4.65 15.50
C PHE A 5 -7.25 -5.33 16.68
N GLY A 6 -7.87 -6.38 17.21
CA GLY A 6 -7.34 -7.16 18.31
C GLY A 6 -6.17 -8.06 17.92
N PRO A 7 -5.45 -8.62 18.91
CA PRO A 7 -4.29 -9.49 18.68
C PRO A 7 -4.63 -10.77 17.90
N GLU A 8 -5.88 -11.23 17.93
CA GLU A 8 -6.37 -12.37 17.15
C GLU A 8 -6.27 -12.12 15.64
N TRP A 9 -6.57 -10.90 15.18
CA TRP A 9 -6.43 -10.53 13.77
C TRP A 9 -4.96 -10.40 13.36
N ILE A 10 -4.11 -9.86 14.25
CA ILE A 10 -2.67 -9.80 14.02
C ILE A 10 -2.09 -11.21 13.87
N ALA A 11 -2.47 -12.14 14.76
CA ALA A 11 -2.04 -13.53 14.70
C ALA A 11 -2.54 -14.23 13.43
N THR A 12 -3.81 -14.03 13.07
CA THR A 12 -4.42 -14.57 11.84
C THR A 12 -3.66 -14.09 10.61
N LEU A 13 -3.46 -12.79 10.45
CA LEU A 13 -2.77 -12.24 9.28
C LEU A 13 -1.28 -12.62 9.25
N THR A 14 -0.63 -12.76 10.40
CA THR A 14 0.76 -13.22 10.48
C THR A 14 0.89 -14.67 10.01
N ALA A 15 -0.05 -15.53 10.38
CA ALA A 15 -0.12 -16.90 9.84
C ALA A 15 -0.39 -16.89 8.33
N GLY A 16 -1.25 -15.99 7.86
CA GLY A 16 -1.51 -15.75 6.43
C GLY A 16 -0.24 -15.39 5.66
N ILE A 17 0.53 -14.41 6.15
CA ILE A 17 1.83 -14.03 5.55
C ILE A 17 2.79 -15.20 5.52
N GLY A 18 2.90 -15.94 6.64
CA GLY A 18 3.76 -17.12 6.71
C GLY A 18 3.42 -18.17 5.63
N ARG A 19 2.12 -18.43 5.39
CA ARG A 19 1.69 -19.33 4.32
C ARG A 19 1.94 -18.74 2.94
N ASN A 20 1.56 -17.49 2.72
CA ASN A 20 1.63 -16.83 1.42
C ASN A 20 3.08 -16.69 0.91
N ILE A 21 4.05 -16.51 1.80
CA ILE A 21 5.48 -16.51 1.43
C ILE A 21 5.95 -17.89 0.94
N VAL A 22 5.45 -18.97 1.54
CA VAL A 22 5.82 -20.35 1.19
C VAL A 22 5.08 -20.84 -0.06
N GLU A 23 3.82 -20.43 -0.21
CA GLU A 23 2.94 -20.74 -1.32
C GLU A 23 2.32 -19.44 -1.87
N PRO A 24 3.08 -18.66 -2.67
CA PRO A 24 2.59 -17.43 -3.26
C PRO A 24 1.47 -17.67 -4.27
N SER A 25 0.63 -16.66 -4.50
CA SER A 25 -0.31 -16.69 -5.62
C SER A 25 0.42 -16.63 -6.96
N ASP A 26 -0.33 -16.71 -8.07
CA ASP A 26 0.20 -16.47 -9.42
C ASP A 26 0.77 -15.05 -9.60
N ARG A 27 0.35 -14.09 -8.78
CA ARG A 27 0.83 -12.71 -8.73
C ARG A 27 1.97 -12.52 -7.72
N GLY A 28 2.19 -13.50 -6.84
CA GLY A 28 3.16 -13.41 -5.77
C GLY A 28 4.60 -13.48 -6.26
N HIS A 29 5.45 -12.60 -5.74
CA HIS A 29 6.85 -12.56 -6.07
C HIS A 29 7.73 -11.84 -5.05
N PHE A 30 9.04 -12.00 -5.21
CA PHE A 30 10.04 -11.34 -4.38
C PHE A 30 10.73 -10.28 -5.21
N TRP A 31 10.49 -9.02 -4.86
CA TRP A 31 11.29 -7.89 -5.27
C TRP A 31 12.65 -7.90 -4.58
N ASP A 32 13.58 -7.23 -5.26
CA ASP A 32 14.86 -6.75 -4.73
C ASP A 32 15.64 -7.82 -3.98
N ARG A 33 16.57 -8.48 -4.66
CA ARG A 33 17.62 -9.24 -3.98
C ARG A 33 18.84 -8.33 -3.89
N ASP A 34 19.00 -7.68 -2.75
CA ASP A 34 20.21 -6.92 -2.49
C ASP A 34 21.43 -7.88 -2.47
N ALA A 35 22.64 -7.31 -2.40
CA ALA A 35 23.87 -8.09 -2.40
C ALA A 35 23.95 -9.13 -1.25
N ASP A 36 23.18 -8.93 -0.18
CA ASP A 36 23.13 -9.80 0.99
C ASP A 36 21.96 -10.82 0.95
N GLY A 37 21.20 -10.84 -0.15
CA GLY A 37 20.10 -11.78 -0.33
C GLY A 37 18.79 -11.40 0.38
N ARG A 38 18.68 -10.17 0.90
CA ARG A 38 17.46 -9.68 1.53
C ARG A 38 16.41 -9.47 0.46
N THR A 39 15.14 -9.66 0.79
CA THR A 39 14.03 -9.54 -0.16
C THR A 39 12.87 -8.70 0.35
N THR A 40 12.07 -8.20 -0.58
CA THR A 40 10.70 -7.73 -0.33
C THR A 40 9.73 -8.64 -1.06
N PHE A 41 8.95 -9.42 -0.31
CA PHE A 41 7.83 -10.17 -0.85
C PHE A 41 6.65 -9.22 -1.14
N TYR A 42 6.05 -9.38 -2.32
CA TYR A 42 4.82 -8.73 -2.73
C TYR A 42 3.86 -9.76 -3.31
N ASP A 43 2.59 -9.65 -2.95
CA ASP A 43 1.51 -10.40 -3.58
C ASP A 43 0.22 -9.56 -3.58
N SER A 44 -0.68 -9.82 -4.51
CA SER A 44 -1.93 -9.08 -4.63
C SER A 44 -3.08 -9.99 -4.99
N GLN A 45 -4.29 -9.64 -4.55
CA GLN A 45 -5.46 -10.51 -4.62
C GLN A 45 -5.25 -11.87 -3.90
N SER A 46 -4.32 -11.91 -2.95
CA SER A 46 -3.96 -13.09 -2.17
C SER A 46 -5.14 -13.63 -1.37
N TRP A 47 -6.14 -12.81 -1.04
CA TRP A 47 -7.38 -13.25 -0.37
C TRP A 47 -8.14 -14.35 -1.13
N LEU A 48 -7.94 -14.49 -2.44
CA LEU A 48 -8.52 -15.57 -3.25
C LEU A 48 -7.91 -16.94 -2.91
N HIS A 49 -6.69 -16.96 -2.37
CA HIS A 49 -5.89 -18.16 -2.16
C HIS A 49 -5.53 -18.37 -0.68
N THR A 50 -5.46 -17.31 0.11
CA THR A 50 -5.08 -17.32 1.52
C THR A 50 -6.29 -17.00 2.38
N ARG A 51 -6.80 -18.03 3.06
CA ARG A 51 -8.02 -17.93 3.89
C ARG A 51 -7.92 -16.84 4.95
N GLU A 52 -6.77 -16.64 5.57
CA GLU A 52 -6.59 -15.66 6.65
C GLU A 52 -6.87 -14.23 6.20
N TYR A 53 -6.50 -13.88 4.96
CA TYR A 53 -6.79 -12.56 4.40
C TYR A 53 -8.26 -12.42 4.05
N ARG A 54 -8.89 -13.48 3.54
CA ARG A 54 -10.33 -13.53 3.28
C ARG A 54 -11.12 -13.38 4.57
N ASP A 55 -10.78 -14.16 5.60
CA ASP A 55 -11.44 -14.10 6.90
C ASP A 55 -11.29 -12.70 7.50
N PHE A 56 -10.12 -12.05 7.40
CA PHE A 56 -9.96 -10.66 7.82
C PHE A 56 -10.84 -9.69 7.00
N ALA A 57 -10.82 -9.78 5.67
CA ALA A 57 -11.55 -8.86 4.81
C ALA A 57 -13.07 -8.92 5.01
N PHE A 58 -13.62 -10.11 5.29
CA PHE A 58 -15.06 -10.34 5.38
C PHE A 58 -15.61 -10.52 6.80
N CYS A 59 -14.76 -10.82 7.79
CA CYS A 59 -15.22 -11.12 9.16
C CYS A 59 -14.61 -10.19 10.23
N SER A 60 -13.71 -9.28 9.87
CA SER A 60 -13.26 -8.21 10.78
C SER A 60 -14.10 -6.95 10.65
N ASP A 61 -13.87 -5.99 11.54
CA ASP A 61 -14.53 -4.67 11.52
C ASP A 61 -13.94 -3.71 10.48
N VAL A 62 -13.08 -4.18 9.55
CA VAL A 62 -12.41 -3.32 8.56
C VAL A 62 -13.39 -2.56 7.68
N ALA A 63 -14.52 -3.18 7.32
CA ALA A 63 -15.57 -2.54 6.54
C ALA A 63 -16.23 -1.39 7.31
N GLU A 64 -16.53 -1.57 8.61
CA GLU A 64 -17.08 -0.49 9.45
C GLU A 64 -16.06 0.65 9.60
N ILE A 65 -14.80 0.29 9.88
CA ILE A 65 -13.70 1.25 10.04
C ILE A 65 -13.52 2.10 8.78
N ALA A 66 -13.62 1.49 7.59
CA ALA A 66 -13.54 2.16 6.31
C ALA A 66 -14.78 3.02 6.00
N GLY A 67 -15.98 2.48 6.25
CA GLY A 67 -17.24 3.14 5.91
C GLY A 67 -17.52 4.41 6.72
N ARG A 68 -17.11 4.44 8.00
CA ARG A 68 -17.34 5.59 8.89
C ARG A 68 -16.76 6.92 8.39
N PRO A 69 -15.47 7.04 8.04
CA PRO A 69 -14.91 8.30 7.53
C PRO A 69 -15.41 8.66 6.13
N MET A 70 -15.91 7.68 5.36
CA MET A 70 -16.52 7.90 4.04
C MET A 70 -18.01 8.26 4.12
N GLU A 71 -18.64 8.13 5.29
CA GLU A 71 -20.07 8.38 5.50
C GLU A 71 -20.99 7.55 4.60
N ILE A 72 -20.63 6.27 4.38
CA ILE A 72 -21.37 5.33 3.52
C ILE A 72 -22.00 4.18 4.30
N GLU A 73 -23.06 3.61 3.72
CA GLU A 73 -23.82 2.50 4.32
C GLU A 73 -23.26 1.11 3.95
N ALA A 74 -22.48 1.00 2.87
CA ALA A 74 -21.96 -0.28 2.39
C ALA A 74 -20.58 -0.12 1.75
N VAL A 75 -19.62 -0.92 2.20
CA VAL A 75 -18.26 -1.01 1.63
C VAL A 75 -18.15 -2.28 0.78
N ASN A 76 -17.62 -2.15 -0.44
CA ASN A 76 -17.23 -3.28 -1.25
C ASN A 76 -15.72 -3.52 -1.09
N PHE A 77 -15.34 -4.72 -0.66
CA PHE A 77 -13.94 -5.11 -0.64
C PHE A 77 -13.45 -5.32 -2.08
N PHE A 78 -12.42 -4.58 -2.50
CA PHE A 78 -11.91 -4.61 -3.87
C PHE A 78 -10.75 -5.60 -4.05
N PHE A 79 -9.67 -5.44 -3.28
CA PHE A 79 -8.52 -6.35 -3.27
C PHE A 79 -7.63 -6.14 -2.04
N ASP A 80 -6.68 -7.05 -1.82
CA ASP A 80 -5.56 -6.90 -0.88
C ASP A 80 -4.22 -6.79 -1.62
N ALA A 81 -3.26 -6.15 -0.95
CA ALA A 81 -1.85 -6.15 -1.30
C ALA A 81 -1.03 -6.51 -0.06
N VAL A 82 -0.19 -7.53 -0.18
CA VAL A 82 0.60 -8.09 0.92
C VAL A 82 2.06 -7.75 0.71
N PHE A 83 2.69 -7.22 1.76
CA PHE A 83 4.12 -6.90 1.74
C PHE A 83 4.82 -7.54 2.93
N ALA A 84 5.93 -8.22 2.70
CA ALA A 84 6.82 -8.68 3.77
C ALA A 84 8.28 -8.40 3.42
N ARG A 85 9.03 -7.79 4.33
CA ARG A 85 10.42 -7.40 4.10
C ARG A 85 11.35 -8.19 4.99
N SER A 86 12.45 -8.65 4.41
CA SER A 86 13.56 -9.21 5.17
C SER A 86 14.18 -8.15 6.08
N ALA A 87 14.67 -8.57 7.24
CA ALA A 87 15.32 -7.66 8.20
C ALA A 87 16.50 -6.92 7.52
N GLY A 88 16.55 -5.60 7.70
CA GLY A 88 17.59 -4.75 7.12
C GLY A 88 17.38 -4.38 5.64
N MET A 89 16.30 -4.81 4.99
CA MET A 89 15.96 -4.37 3.63
C MET A 89 15.77 -2.85 3.57
N GLN A 90 16.40 -2.19 2.60
CA GLN A 90 16.42 -0.72 2.46
C GLN A 90 15.54 -0.20 1.32
N PHE A 91 14.80 -1.07 0.62
CA PHE A 91 13.88 -0.66 -0.44
C PHE A 91 12.90 0.41 0.05
N ARG A 92 12.97 1.61 -0.52
CA ARG A 92 12.05 2.71 -0.20
C ARG A 92 11.01 2.85 -1.30
N THR A 93 9.75 2.67 -0.95
CA THR A 93 8.62 2.93 -1.84
C THR A 93 8.55 4.44 -2.12
N PRO A 94 8.65 4.90 -3.37
CA PRO A 94 8.50 6.33 -3.69
C PRO A 94 7.10 6.85 -3.37
N LEU A 95 6.96 8.17 -3.21
CA LEU A 95 5.63 8.80 -3.10
C LEU A 95 4.88 8.64 -4.42
N HIS A 96 3.64 8.17 -4.33
CA HIS A 96 2.74 7.96 -5.47
C HIS A 96 1.28 8.15 -5.03
N GLN A 97 0.36 8.11 -6.01
CA GLN A 97 -1.06 7.88 -5.78
C GLN A 97 -1.37 6.42 -6.09
N ASP A 98 -2.30 5.82 -5.35
CA ASP A 98 -2.74 4.45 -5.61
C ASP A 98 -3.75 4.36 -6.77
N GLU A 99 -4.62 5.37 -6.94
CA GLU A 99 -5.69 5.38 -7.96
C GLU A 99 -5.22 5.00 -9.37
N PRO A 100 -4.05 5.48 -9.87
CA PRO A 100 -3.56 5.09 -11.17
C PRO A 100 -3.39 3.58 -11.37
N TYR A 101 -3.17 2.79 -10.31
CA TYR A 101 -3.01 1.33 -10.36
C TYR A 101 -4.33 0.57 -10.31
N TRP A 102 -5.44 1.26 -10.05
CA TRP A 102 -6.73 0.62 -9.84
C TRP A 102 -7.58 0.63 -11.10
N SER A 103 -8.48 -0.36 -11.21
CA SER A 103 -9.55 -0.36 -12.22
C SER A 103 -10.82 0.36 -11.73
N VAL A 104 -10.70 1.18 -10.69
CA VAL A 104 -11.77 2.01 -10.12
C VAL A 104 -11.29 3.45 -9.98
N GLU A 105 -12.22 4.39 -10.07
CA GLU A 105 -11.95 5.83 -9.91
C GLU A 105 -13.00 6.48 -9.01
N GLY A 106 -12.69 7.66 -8.47
CA GLY A 106 -13.59 8.44 -7.62
C GLY A 106 -13.03 8.66 -6.21
N PHE A 107 -13.82 9.34 -5.39
CA PHE A 107 -13.43 9.75 -4.03
C PHE A 107 -13.93 8.80 -2.93
N ASP A 108 -14.81 7.86 -3.26
CA ASP A 108 -15.40 6.89 -2.33
C ASP A 108 -14.59 5.59 -2.29
N VAL A 109 -13.25 5.72 -2.28
CA VAL A 109 -12.30 4.61 -2.23
C VAL A 109 -11.26 4.89 -1.15
N CYS A 110 -10.97 3.89 -0.32
CA CYS A 110 -9.93 4.01 0.70
C CYS A 110 -9.11 2.72 0.82
N SER A 111 -7.84 2.88 1.17
CA SER A 111 -6.93 1.78 1.54
C SER A 111 -6.80 1.69 3.05
N ALA A 112 -7.05 0.52 3.62
CA ALA A 112 -6.74 0.22 5.02
C ALA A 112 -5.35 -0.40 5.11
N TRP A 113 -4.39 0.34 5.69
CA TRP A 113 -3.02 -0.15 5.90
C TRP A 113 -2.79 -0.54 7.37
N MET A 114 -2.31 -1.76 7.61
CA MET A 114 -2.05 -2.27 8.95
C MET A 114 -0.68 -2.96 9.03
N PRO A 115 0.23 -2.50 9.92
CA PRO A 115 1.45 -3.23 10.20
C PRO A 115 1.14 -4.40 11.16
N LEU A 116 1.70 -5.57 10.88
CA LEU A 116 1.55 -6.76 11.76
C LEU A 116 2.63 -6.87 12.84
N VAL A 117 3.65 -6.01 12.76
CA VAL A 117 4.77 -5.93 13.70
C VAL A 117 5.01 -4.46 14.07
N PRO A 118 5.70 -4.17 15.18
CA PRO A 118 6.17 -2.81 15.45
C PRO A 118 7.01 -2.29 14.29
N VAL A 119 6.71 -1.07 13.82
CA VAL A 119 7.43 -0.40 12.74
C VAL A 119 8.10 0.85 13.28
N GLU A 120 9.40 1.00 13.01
CA GLU A 120 10.12 2.22 13.33
C GLU A 120 9.59 3.41 12.52
N ARG A 121 9.65 4.62 13.08
CA ARG A 121 9.14 5.81 12.39
C ARG A 121 9.75 6.00 11.00
N ALA A 122 11.05 5.75 10.85
CA ALA A 122 11.76 5.91 9.58
C ALA A 122 11.31 4.90 8.50
N SER A 123 10.60 3.84 8.90
CA SER A 123 10.06 2.80 8.01
C SER A 123 8.53 2.80 7.94
N ALA A 124 7.87 3.74 8.64
CA ALA A 124 6.43 3.84 8.67
C ALA A 124 5.90 4.43 7.36
N LEU A 125 4.64 4.12 7.04
CA LEU A 125 3.94 4.73 5.92
C LEU A 125 3.84 6.25 6.11
N GLU A 126 4.21 7.01 5.07
CA GLU A 126 4.13 8.47 5.04
C GLU A 126 2.98 8.93 4.14
N PHE A 127 2.32 10.02 4.53
CA PHE A 127 1.25 10.64 3.77
C PHE A 127 1.51 12.13 3.56
N VAL A 128 1.13 12.65 2.40
CA VAL A 128 1.09 14.10 2.13
C VAL A 128 -0.33 14.60 2.40
N ALA A 129 -0.50 15.37 3.48
CA ALA A 129 -1.82 15.88 3.84
C ALA A 129 -2.43 16.72 2.71
N GLY A 130 -3.73 16.55 2.48
CA GLY A 130 -4.47 17.28 1.44
C GLY A 130 -4.26 16.79 0.01
N LEU A 131 -3.33 15.87 -0.26
CA LEU A 131 -3.09 15.34 -1.60
C LEU A 131 -4.33 14.62 -2.17
N HIS A 132 -5.15 14.01 -1.32
CA HIS A 132 -6.44 13.39 -1.69
C HIS A 132 -7.46 14.37 -2.29
N ARG A 133 -7.25 15.69 -2.19
CA ARG A 133 -8.12 16.72 -2.79
C ARG A 133 -7.74 17.08 -4.22
N TRP A 134 -6.62 16.56 -4.70
CA TRP A 134 -6.16 16.84 -6.05
C TRP A 134 -6.95 16.00 -7.04
N THR A 135 -7.33 16.61 -8.14
CA THR A 135 -8.07 15.97 -9.23
C THR A 135 -7.17 15.54 -10.39
N GLN A 136 -5.86 15.82 -10.28
CA GLN A 136 -4.88 15.41 -11.28
C GLN A 136 -4.55 13.93 -11.09
N LYS A 137 -4.54 13.19 -12.21
CA LYS A 137 -4.02 11.83 -12.26
C LYS A 137 -2.54 11.87 -12.62
N PHE A 138 -1.69 11.38 -11.73
CA PHE A 138 -0.26 11.23 -12.01
C PHE A 138 0.04 9.85 -12.60
N ARG A 139 1.17 9.76 -13.29
CA ARG A 139 1.74 8.48 -13.75
C ARG A 139 1.91 7.52 -12.58
N GLN A 140 1.63 6.24 -12.82
CA GLN A 140 2.10 5.18 -11.94
C GLN A 140 3.63 5.29 -11.81
N GLU A 141 4.16 4.96 -10.64
CA GLU A 141 5.58 4.71 -10.47
C GLU A 141 5.91 3.36 -11.12
N ASN A 142 7.03 3.27 -11.83
CA ASN A 142 7.41 2.03 -12.50
C ASN A 142 8.11 1.09 -11.49
N PHE A 143 7.33 0.44 -10.65
CA PHE A 143 7.84 -0.50 -9.66
C PHE A 143 8.61 -1.65 -10.27
N GLY A 144 8.25 -2.12 -11.47
CA GLY A 144 9.03 -3.14 -12.16
C GLY A 144 10.44 -2.69 -12.52
N ALA A 145 10.61 -1.44 -12.96
CA ALA A 145 11.94 -0.86 -13.20
C ALA A 145 12.72 -0.65 -11.89
N LEU A 146 12.04 -0.27 -10.80
CA LEU A 146 12.66 -0.07 -9.49
C LEU A 146 13.07 -1.38 -8.80
N ALA A 147 12.22 -2.40 -8.89
CA ALA A 147 12.41 -3.71 -8.27
C ALA A 147 13.19 -4.70 -9.15
N GLY A 148 13.38 -4.35 -10.44
CA GLY A 148 14.01 -5.23 -11.43
C GLY A 148 13.13 -6.41 -11.86
N ASP A 149 11.81 -6.31 -11.70
CA ASP A 149 10.84 -7.36 -12.05
C ASP A 149 9.91 -6.89 -13.18
N GLY A 150 9.91 -7.60 -14.31
CA GLY A 150 9.10 -7.25 -15.47
C GLY A 150 7.58 -7.34 -15.25
N ARG A 151 7.13 -8.04 -14.20
CA ARG A 151 5.70 -8.21 -13.89
C ARG A 151 5.01 -6.91 -13.47
N ASP A 152 5.75 -6.01 -12.82
CA ASP A 152 5.25 -4.71 -12.36
C ASP A 152 5.71 -3.57 -13.28
N ARG A 153 6.17 -3.90 -14.49
CA ARG A 153 6.60 -2.89 -15.46
C ARG A 153 5.38 -2.23 -16.09
N VAL A 154 5.39 -0.91 -16.05
CA VAL A 154 4.34 -0.07 -16.66
C VAL A 154 4.95 0.74 -17.80
N GLU A 155 4.29 0.76 -18.95
CA GLU A 155 4.61 1.65 -20.06
C GLU A 155 3.61 2.81 -20.08
N PHE A 156 4.13 4.04 -20.16
CA PHE A 156 3.31 5.25 -20.01
C PHE A 156 2.99 5.87 -21.35
N ASP A 157 1.76 6.31 -21.50
CA ASP A 157 1.36 7.25 -22.55
C ASP A 157 1.87 8.67 -22.23
N ASP A 158 2.21 9.43 -23.27
CA ASP A 158 2.90 10.72 -23.17
C ASP A 158 2.06 11.82 -22.49
N GLY A 159 0.73 11.68 -22.48
CA GLY A 159 -0.23 12.64 -21.96
C GLY A 159 -0.43 12.65 -20.43
N THR A 160 0.21 11.75 -19.69
CA THR A 160 0.06 11.65 -18.22
C THR A 160 0.98 12.61 -17.47
N MET A 161 0.56 13.15 -16.32
CA MET A 161 1.40 14.07 -15.54
C MET A 161 2.40 13.31 -14.66
N SER A 162 3.66 13.75 -14.58
CA SER A 162 4.61 13.20 -13.60
C SER A 162 4.21 13.59 -12.18
N PHE A 163 4.41 12.68 -11.22
CA PHE A 163 4.21 13.01 -9.81
C PHE A 163 5.18 14.13 -9.39
N PRO A 164 4.73 15.16 -8.67
CA PRO A 164 5.60 16.26 -8.29
C PRO A 164 6.71 15.79 -7.34
N ASP A 165 7.89 16.38 -7.46
CA ASP A 165 8.98 16.17 -6.50
C ASP A 165 8.64 16.81 -5.14
N ILE A 166 7.95 16.05 -4.30
CA ILE A 166 7.62 16.41 -2.91
C ILE A 166 8.86 16.26 -2.02
N GLU A 167 9.68 15.23 -2.26
CA GLU A 167 10.89 14.91 -1.50
C GLU A 167 11.89 16.06 -1.50
N GLY A 168 12.27 16.55 -2.68
CA GLY A 168 13.16 17.70 -2.85
C GLY A 168 12.58 19.02 -2.34
N LYS A 169 11.26 19.06 -2.10
CA LYS A 169 10.54 20.25 -1.62
C LYS A 169 10.11 20.14 -0.15
N ARG A 170 10.52 19.12 0.60
CA ARG A 170 10.16 18.92 2.03
C ARG A 170 10.33 20.17 2.91
N GLY A 171 11.32 21.04 2.61
CA GLY A 171 11.53 22.31 3.33
C GLY A 171 10.69 23.51 2.87
N ARG A 172 9.99 23.42 1.73
CA ARG A 172 9.27 24.52 1.06
C ARG A 172 7.75 24.34 0.99
N LEU A 173 7.22 23.18 1.37
CA LEU A 173 5.79 22.88 1.42
C LEU A 173 5.14 23.60 2.63
N ARG A 174 5.03 24.93 2.54
CA ARG A 174 4.26 25.81 3.43
C ARG A 174 3.21 26.62 2.66
N ASP A 175 2.82 26.18 1.45
CA ASP A 175 1.66 26.75 0.75
C ASP A 175 0.40 26.07 1.30
N PRO A 176 -0.60 26.79 1.83
CA PRO A 176 -1.84 26.20 2.34
C PRO A 176 -2.67 25.39 1.31
N ARG A 177 -2.32 25.42 0.01
CA ARG A 177 -2.85 24.50 -1.03
C ARG A 177 -2.10 23.17 -1.14
N MET A 178 -0.96 23.05 -0.46
CA MET A 178 -0.12 21.86 -0.31
C MET A 178 -0.11 21.52 1.19
N GLY A 179 -0.96 20.58 1.60
CA GLY A 179 -1.42 20.44 2.98
C GLY A 179 -0.34 20.26 4.06
N HIS A 180 -0.75 20.65 5.27
CA HIS A 180 0.05 20.73 6.48
C HIS A 180 0.72 19.42 6.90
N GLY A 181 1.98 19.49 7.29
CA GLY A 181 2.80 18.34 7.64
C GLY A 181 2.60 17.81 9.06
N ALA A 182 2.90 16.51 9.22
CA ALA A 182 3.53 15.97 10.41
C ALA A 182 4.27 14.66 10.03
N ARG A 183 5.59 14.78 9.94
CA ARG A 183 6.67 13.91 10.45
C ARG A 183 6.38 12.42 10.71
#